data_AF-A0A645GS46-F1
#
_entry.id   AF-A0A645GS46-F1
#
_cell.length_a   1.000
_cell.length_b   1.000
_cell.length_c   1.000
_cell.angle_alpha   90.00
_cell.angle_beta   90.00
_cell.angle_gamma   90.00
#
_symmetry.space_group_name_H-M   'P 1'
#
loop_
_entity.id
_entity.type
_entity.pdbx_description
1 polymer ?
#
loop_
_entity_poly.entity_id
_entity_poly.type
_entity_poly.pdbx_seq_one_letter_code
_entity_poly.pdbx_strand_id
1 'polypeptide(L)'
;MVTDFIKDLNMPDKSKQFINFASIDRIENFENIDALIFFATPDVLAGLVSWALFDTNEPDAVSVPFGSGCSSIVSQTVVENQKKGNRVFLGLFDPSVRPQVEPNILSFGVPMSRFKKMYYTFSESCLNGRHAWNKVKERIENNGL
;
A
#
# COMPACT_ATOMS: atom_id res chain seq x y z
N MET A 1 -9.93 3.84 -23.41
CA MET A 1 -8.81 3.81 -22.46
C MET A 1 -9.29 3.86 -21.01
N VAL A 2 -9.82 4.98 -20.49
CA VAL A 2 -10.31 5.06 -19.09
C VAL A 2 -11.51 4.14 -18.83
N THR A 3 -12.45 4.08 -19.77
CA THR A 3 -13.63 3.20 -19.71
C THR A 3 -13.26 1.72 -19.70
N ASP A 4 -12.20 1.35 -20.41
CA ASP A 4 -11.73 -0.03 -20.51
C ASP A 4 -11.09 -0.44 -19.19
N PHE A 5 -10.26 0.45 -18.62
CA PHE A 5 -9.68 0.25 -17.30
C PHE A 5 -10.73 0.06 -16.19
N ILE A 6 -11.81 0.86 -16.19
CA ILE A 6 -12.89 0.73 -15.20
C ILE A 6 -13.62 -0.62 -15.37
N LYS A 7 -13.82 -1.07 -16.62
CA LYS A 7 -14.42 -2.39 -16.89
C LYS A 7 -13.50 -3.53 -16.40
N ASP A 8 -12.21 -3.44 -16.71
CA ASP A 8 -11.21 -4.45 -16.38
C ASP A 8 -10.93 -4.55 -14.88
N LEU A 9 -11.08 -3.42 -14.16
CA LEU A 9 -10.94 -3.38 -12.70
C LEU A 9 -11.93 -4.33 -12.00
N ASN A 10 -13.06 -4.63 -12.65
CA ASN A 10 -14.10 -5.53 -12.15
C ASN A 10 -14.43 -5.25 -10.68
N MET A 11 -14.83 -4.00 -10.41
CA MET A 11 -15.13 -3.55 -9.06
C MET A 11 -16.20 -4.44 -8.41
N PRO A 12 -16.03 -4.82 -7.14
CA PRO A 12 -17.02 -5.57 -6.39
C PRO A 12 -18.41 -4.94 -6.44
N ASP A 13 -19.42 -5.81 -6.38
CA ASP A 13 -20.80 -5.40 -6.28
C ASP A 13 -21.03 -4.48 -5.08
N LYS A 14 -21.85 -3.44 -5.29
CA LYS A 14 -22.16 -2.34 -4.36
C LYS A 14 -22.98 -2.77 -3.14
N SER A 15 -22.96 -4.06 -2.80
CA SER A 15 -23.67 -4.63 -1.64
C SER A 15 -23.36 -3.89 -0.33
N LYS A 16 -22.16 -3.27 -0.23
CA LYS A 16 -21.83 -2.26 0.77
C LYS A 16 -21.78 -0.87 0.13
N GLN A 17 -22.52 0.09 0.70
CA GLN A 17 -22.70 1.43 0.14
C GLN A 17 -21.47 2.34 0.34
N PHE A 18 -20.62 2.05 1.34
CA PHE A 18 -19.49 2.89 1.74
C PHE A 18 -18.24 2.07 2.05
N ILE A 19 -17.07 2.70 1.87
CA ILE A 19 -15.78 2.25 2.38
C ILE A 19 -15.42 3.19 3.53
N ASN A 20 -15.16 2.62 4.71
CA ASN A 20 -14.76 3.38 5.89
C ASN A 20 -13.24 3.37 6.03
N PHE A 21 -12.68 4.54 6.35
CA PHE A 21 -11.27 4.68 6.71
C PHE A 21 -11.17 4.89 8.21
N ALA A 22 -10.32 4.10 8.86
CA ALA A 22 -9.99 4.26 10.27
C ALA A 22 -8.46 4.25 10.42
N SER A 23 -7.96 5.07 11.34
CA SER A 23 -6.55 5.01 11.73
C SER A 23 -6.28 3.71 12.48
N ILE A 24 -5.08 3.17 12.35
CA ILE A 24 -4.70 1.86 12.90
C ILE A 24 -4.78 1.83 14.44
N ASP A 25 -4.57 2.96 15.10
CA ASP A 25 -4.71 3.12 16.56
C ASP A 25 -6.17 3.14 17.05
N ARG A 26 -7.14 3.18 16.13
CA ARG A 26 -8.58 3.21 16.43
C ARG A 26 -9.32 1.91 16.08
N ILE A 27 -8.61 0.88 15.63
CA ILE A 27 -9.20 -0.44 15.37
C ILE A 27 -8.80 -1.42 16.46
N GLU A 28 -9.73 -2.27 16.90
CA GLU A 28 -9.47 -3.25 17.95
C GLU A 28 -8.74 -4.49 17.40
N ASN A 29 -9.05 -4.85 16.16
CA ASN A 29 -8.50 -6.01 15.47
C ASN A 29 -8.59 -5.81 13.94
N PHE A 30 -8.03 -6.76 13.18
CA PHE A 30 -8.02 -6.75 11.72
C PHE A 30 -9.21 -7.47 11.08
N GLU A 31 -10.29 -7.77 11.82
CA GLU A 31 -11.48 -8.39 11.25
C GLU A 31 -12.22 -7.40 10.33
N ASN A 32 -12.72 -7.91 9.20
CA ASN A 32 -13.46 -7.12 8.21
C ASN A 32 -12.69 -5.92 7.63
N ILE A 33 -11.36 -5.93 7.69
CA ILE A 33 -10.50 -4.96 7.01
C ILE A 33 -10.19 -5.46 5.61
N ASP A 34 -10.35 -4.60 4.60
CA ASP A 34 -10.02 -4.95 3.21
C ASP A 34 -8.55 -4.64 2.87
N ALA A 35 -8.01 -3.57 3.44
CA ALA A 35 -6.70 -3.05 3.09
C ALA A 35 -6.08 -2.20 4.21
N LEU A 36 -4.75 -2.12 4.21
CA LEU A 36 -3.99 -1.10 4.90
C LEU A 36 -3.45 -0.09 3.89
N ILE A 37 -3.54 1.19 4.21
CA ILE A 37 -3.02 2.26 3.36
C ILE A 37 -2.06 3.09 4.20
N PHE A 38 -0.82 3.19 3.72
CA PHE A 38 0.22 4.01 4.31
C PHE A 38 0.36 5.28 3.50
N PHE A 39 0.50 6.42 4.17
CA PHE A 39 0.98 7.67 3.58
C PHE A 39 2.40 7.87 4.07
N ALA A 40 3.35 7.92 3.13
CA ALA A 40 4.75 7.70 3.45
C ALA A 40 5.68 8.55 2.59
N THR A 41 6.79 8.96 3.19
CA THR A 41 7.92 9.57 2.50
C THR A 41 8.72 8.53 1.72
N PRO A 42 9.61 8.94 0.79
CA PRO A 42 10.38 8.01 -0.04
C PRO A 42 11.17 6.96 0.77
N ASP A 43 11.66 7.32 1.96
CA ASP A 43 12.45 6.43 2.81
C ASP A 43 11.59 5.36 3.47
N VAL A 44 10.44 5.78 3.99
CA VAL A 44 9.46 4.86 4.57
C VAL A 44 8.91 3.95 3.47
N LEU A 45 8.62 4.48 2.28
CA LEU A 45 8.22 3.68 1.11
C LEU A 45 9.29 2.66 0.71
N ALA A 46 10.57 3.02 0.72
CA ALA A 46 11.66 2.08 0.40
C ALA A 46 11.66 0.90 1.39
N GLY A 47 11.37 1.15 2.67
CA GLY A 47 11.19 0.11 3.67
C GLY A 47 9.98 -0.78 3.38
N LEU A 48 8.82 -0.17 3.14
CA LEU A 48 7.57 -0.89 2.82
C LEU A 48 7.69 -1.76 1.57
N VAL A 49 8.31 -1.23 0.50
CA VAL A 49 8.60 -1.96 -0.74
C VAL A 49 9.53 -3.13 -0.48
N SER A 50 10.63 -2.91 0.26
CA SER A 50 11.58 -3.97 0.57
C SER A 50 10.94 -5.09 1.40
N TRP A 51 10.05 -4.74 2.32
CA TRP A 51 9.28 -5.69 3.10
C TRP A 51 8.29 -6.48 2.24
N ALA A 52 7.56 -5.79 1.35
CA ALA A 52 6.61 -6.44 0.43
C ALA A 52 7.29 -7.32 -0.64
N LEU A 53 8.59 -7.17 -0.87
CA LEU A 53 9.35 -8.02 -1.79
C LEU A 53 10.12 -9.14 -1.08
N PHE A 54 10.19 -9.13 0.26
CA PHE A 54 11.06 -10.02 1.02
C PHE A 54 10.82 -11.51 0.77
N ASP A 55 9.56 -11.91 0.58
CA ASP A 55 9.13 -13.32 0.49
C ASP A 55 8.54 -13.70 -0.88
N THR A 56 8.81 -12.89 -1.92
CA THR A 56 8.27 -13.11 -3.28
C THR A 56 9.25 -12.66 -4.36
N ASN A 57 9.25 -13.38 -5.49
CA ASN A 57 9.97 -13.02 -6.70
C ASN A 57 9.04 -12.60 -7.84
N GLU A 58 7.74 -12.42 -7.55
CA GLU A 58 6.77 -11.99 -8.57
C GLU A 58 7.18 -10.62 -9.13
N PRO A 59 7.27 -10.48 -10.46
CA PRO A 59 7.82 -9.28 -11.10
C PRO A 59 6.93 -8.03 -10.89
N ASP A 60 5.64 -8.23 -10.63
CA ASP A 60 4.66 -7.17 -10.40
C ASP A 60 4.14 -7.13 -8.95
N ALA A 61 4.85 -7.77 -8.01
CA ALA A 61 4.51 -7.79 -6.59
C ALA A 61 4.26 -6.38 -6.03
N VAL A 62 4.96 -5.37 -6.55
CA VAL A 62 4.71 -3.95 -6.30
C VAL A 62 4.33 -3.29 -7.63
N SER A 63 3.14 -2.70 -7.69
CA SER A 63 2.58 -2.17 -8.93
C SER A 63 2.17 -0.69 -8.81
N VAL A 64 2.26 0.05 -9.92
CA VAL A 64 1.76 1.44 -10.07
C VAL A 64 0.70 1.47 -11.18
N PRO A 65 -0.54 1.01 -10.91
CA PRO A 65 -1.58 0.97 -11.93
C PRO A 65 -2.04 2.38 -12.30
N PHE A 66 -2.45 2.56 -13.55
CA PHE A 66 -3.09 3.80 -14.01
C PHE A 66 -4.36 4.10 -13.20
N GLY A 67 -4.66 5.38 -12.95
CA GLY A 67 -5.91 5.78 -12.31
C GLY A 67 -5.79 7.08 -11.53
N SER A 68 -6.93 7.61 -11.09
CA SER A 68 -6.95 8.66 -10.06
C SER A 68 -6.33 8.15 -8.76
N GLY A 69 -5.98 9.06 -7.85
CA GLY A 69 -5.41 8.72 -6.55
C GLY A 69 -6.27 7.69 -5.81
N CYS A 70 -7.58 7.90 -5.73
CA CYS A 70 -8.50 6.95 -5.09
C CYS A 70 -8.61 5.61 -5.84
N SER A 71 -8.63 5.61 -7.18
CA SER A 71 -8.71 4.38 -7.96
C SER A 71 -7.43 3.53 -7.81
N SER A 72 -6.28 4.17 -7.95
CA SER A 72 -4.96 3.52 -7.89
C SER A 72 -4.65 2.93 -6.51
N ILE A 73 -5.10 3.56 -5.42
CA ILE A 73 -4.80 3.09 -4.07
C ILE A 73 -5.95 2.31 -3.41
N VAL A 74 -7.20 2.78 -3.51
CA VAL A 74 -8.33 2.17 -2.78
C VAL A 74 -8.91 1.03 -3.61
N SER A 75 -9.36 1.34 -4.83
CA SER A 75 -10.07 0.38 -5.66
C SER A 75 -9.19 -0.81 -6.03
N GLN A 76 -7.95 -0.57 -6.45
CA GLN A 76 -6.99 -1.63 -6.79
C GLN A 76 -6.70 -2.55 -5.61
N THR A 77 -6.44 -1.98 -4.42
CA THR A 77 -6.12 -2.78 -3.23
C THR A 77 -7.31 -3.62 -2.77
N VAL A 78 -8.52 -3.06 -2.78
CA VAL A 78 -9.75 -3.80 -2.41
C VAL A 78 -10.03 -4.92 -3.41
N VAL A 79 -9.93 -4.66 -4.72
CA VAL A 79 -10.11 -5.67 -5.76
C VAL A 79 -9.07 -6.78 -5.65
N GLU A 80 -7.81 -6.44 -5.40
CA GLU A 80 -6.74 -7.42 -5.20
C GLU A 80 -7.01 -8.30 -3.97
N ASN A 81 -7.46 -7.70 -2.86
CA ASN A 81 -7.83 -8.43 -1.63
C ASN A 81 -8.93 -9.47 -1.89
N GLN A 82 -9.98 -9.08 -2.62
CA GLN A 82 -11.11 -9.96 -2.94
C GLN A 82 -10.73 -11.13 -3.84
N LYS A 83 -9.78 -10.90 -4.75
CA LYS A 83 -9.19 -11.95 -5.59
C LYS A 83 -8.20 -12.83 -4.82
N LYS A 84 -7.97 -12.57 -3.53
CA LYS A 84 -6.92 -13.19 -2.69
C LYS A 84 -5.53 -13.03 -3.33
N GLY A 85 -5.32 -11.91 -4.02
CA GLY A 85 -4.08 -11.55 -4.68
C GLY A 85 -3.00 -11.15 -3.66
N ASN A 86 -1.77 -11.00 -4.17
CA ASN A 86 -0.58 -10.76 -3.34
C ASN A 86 0.16 -9.48 -3.72
N ARG A 87 -0.35 -8.69 -4.68
CA ARG A 87 0.30 -7.45 -5.08
C ARG A 87 -0.02 -6.33 -4.10
N VAL A 88 0.91 -5.39 -3.99
CA VAL A 88 0.75 -4.13 -3.28
C VAL A 88 0.86 -2.98 -4.27
N PHE A 89 0.27 -1.84 -3.93
CA PHE A 89 0.09 -0.75 -4.87
C PHE A 89 0.74 0.54 -4.37
N LEU A 90 1.54 1.15 -5.23
CA LEU A 90 2.05 2.51 -5.04
C LEU A 90 1.04 3.48 -5.67
N GLY A 91 0.65 4.51 -4.92
CA GLY A 91 -0.40 5.46 -5.31
C GLY A 91 -0.01 6.91 -5.07
N LEU A 92 -0.93 7.82 -5.41
CA LEU A 92 -0.75 9.28 -5.42
C LEU A 92 0.25 9.79 -6.47
N PHE A 93 0.40 9.07 -7.58
CA PHE A 93 1.20 9.51 -8.74
C PHE A 93 0.39 10.30 -9.78
N ASP A 94 -0.94 10.33 -9.65
CA ASP A 94 -1.79 11.04 -10.59
C ASP A 94 -1.62 12.57 -10.41
N PRO A 95 -1.40 13.36 -11.48
CA PRO A 95 -1.17 14.79 -11.35
C PRO A 95 -2.32 15.57 -10.68
N SER A 96 -3.56 15.07 -10.72
CA SER A 96 -4.70 15.76 -10.14
C SER A 96 -4.76 15.66 -8.61
N VAL A 97 -4.22 14.58 -8.01
CA VAL A 97 -4.13 14.46 -6.54
C VAL A 97 -2.88 15.10 -5.95
N ARG A 98 -1.80 15.27 -6.73
CA ARG A 98 -0.53 15.82 -6.23
C ARG A 98 -0.66 17.17 -5.49
N PRO A 99 -1.50 18.13 -5.93
CA PRO A 99 -1.70 19.38 -5.19
C PRO A 99 -2.49 19.23 -3.88
N GLN A 100 -3.12 18.07 -3.64
CA GLN A 100 -3.99 17.81 -2.48
C GLN A 100 -3.27 17.07 -1.34
N VAL A 101 -1.99 16.72 -1.53
CA VAL A 101 -1.17 15.97 -0.57
C VAL A 101 0.20 16.62 -0.46
N GLU A 102 0.92 16.32 0.60
CA GLU A 102 2.23 16.91 0.85
C GLU A 102 3.24 16.54 -0.25
N PRO A 103 4.18 17.44 -0.58
CA PRO A 103 5.10 17.26 -1.72
C PRO A 103 5.92 15.97 -1.65
N ASN A 104 6.29 15.56 -0.44
CA ASN A 104 7.12 14.39 -0.15
C ASN A 104 6.31 13.15 0.24
N ILE A 105 4.98 13.19 0.19
CA ILE A 105 4.12 12.06 0.57
C ILE A 105 3.54 11.38 -0.67
N LEU A 106 3.69 10.07 -0.70
CA LEU A 106 2.99 9.15 -1.60
C LEU A 106 2.23 8.12 -0.76
N SER A 107 1.57 7.17 -1.42
CA SER A 107 0.82 6.12 -0.71
C SER A 107 1.26 4.71 -1.09
N PHE A 108 1.03 3.78 -0.16
CA PHE A 108 1.28 2.36 -0.34
C PHE A 108 0.09 1.56 0.19
N GLY A 109 -0.56 0.80 -0.68
CA GLY A 109 -1.76 0.01 -0.40
C GLY A 109 -1.42 -1.47 -0.31
N VAL A 110 -1.76 -2.08 0.82
CA VAL A 110 -1.53 -3.49 1.11
C VAL A 110 -2.87 -4.19 1.31
N PRO A 111 -3.27 -5.14 0.46
CA PRO A 111 -4.48 -5.90 0.69
C PRO A 111 -4.29 -6.83 1.88
N MET A 112 -5.35 -7.11 2.65
CA MET A 112 -5.23 -7.99 3.82
C MET A 112 -4.79 -9.42 3.46
N SER A 113 -5.16 -9.91 2.27
CA SER A 113 -4.67 -11.15 1.68
C SER A 113 -3.14 -11.21 1.60
N ARG A 114 -2.49 -10.08 1.33
CA ARG A 114 -1.03 -9.94 1.30
C ARG A 114 -0.43 -9.63 2.67
N PHE A 115 -1.07 -8.76 3.45
CA PHE A 115 -0.56 -8.28 4.73
C PHE A 115 -0.26 -9.43 5.69
N LYS A 116 -1.10 -10.47 5.73
CA LYS A 116 -0.88 -11.63 6.60
C LYS A 116 0.51 -12.24 6.42
N LYS A 117 0.96 -12.44 5.18
CA LYS A 117 2.28 -13.04 4.91
C LYS A 117 3.41 -12.08 5.24
N MET A 118 3.25 -10.80 4.88
CA MET A 118 4.20 -9.74 5.25
C MET A 118 4.39 -9.65 6.78
N TYR A 119 3.29 -9.67 7.55
CA TYR A 119 3.31 -9.61 9.01
C TYR A 119 4.21 -10.68 9.63
N TYR A 120 4.04 -11.94 9.22
CA TYR A 120 4.83 -13.05 9.76
C TYR A 120 6.30 -13.03 9.32
N THR A 121 6.65 -12.37 8.22
CA THR A 121 8.03 -12.27 7.74
C THR A 121 8.74 -10.97 8.18
N PHE A 122 8.05 -10.06 8.88
CA PHE A 122 8.62 -8.77 9.29
C PHE A 122 9.92 -8.92 10.10
N SER A 123 9.93 -9.82 11.08
CA SER A 123 11.09 -10.04 11.96
C SER A 123 12.33 -10.57 11.23
N GLU A 124 12.14 -11.25 10.10
CA GLU A 124 13.24 -11.79 9.28
C GLU A 124 13.67 -10.82 8.18
N SER A 125 12.80 -9.84 7.87
CA SER A 125 12.97 -8.90 6.77
C SER A 125 14.18 -7.99 6.92
N CYS A 126 14.46 -7.24 5.85
CA CYS A 126 15.52 -6.23 5.87
C CYS A 126 15.27 -5.10 6.89
N LEU A 127 14.04 -4.94 7.38
CA LEU A 127 13.67 -3.88 8.32
C LEU A 127 14.08 -4.18 9.76
N ASN A 128 14.44 -5.42 10.08
CA ASN A 128 14.82 -5.81 11.43
C ASN A 128 16.35 -5.95 11.58
N GLY A 129 16.99 -4.94 12.16
CA GLY A 129 18.39 -5.01 12.60
C GLY A 129 19.44 -5.10 11.49
N ARG A 130 19.07 -4.90 10.21
CA ARG A 130 20.03 -4.93 9.09
C ARG A 130 20.71 -3.58 8.89
N HIS A 131 22.02 -3.62 8.64
CA HIS A 131 22.87 -2.43 8.51
C HIS A 131 22.36 -1.40 7.50
N ALA A 132 21.91 -1.85 6.33
CA ALA A 132 21.41 -0.94 5.29
C ALA A 132 20.14 -0.19 5.75
N TRP A 133 19.19 -0.88 6.39
CA TRP A 133 17.98 -0.23 6.90
C TRP A 133 18.26 0.69 8.08
N ASN A 134 19.19 0.32 8.98
CA ASN A 134 19.56 1.17 10.12
C ASN A 134 20.03 2.56 9.66
N LYS A 135 20.83 2.65 8.59
CA LYS A 135 21.24 3.95 8.01
C LYS A 135 20.07 4.78 7.48
N VAL A 136 19.08 4.11 6.88
CA VAL A 136 17.85 4.79 6.40
C VAL A 136 17.03 5.26 7.59
N LYS A 137 16.90 4.43 8.64
CA LYS A 137 16.23 4.79 9.88
C LYS A 137 16.87 6.01 10.55
N GLU A 138 18.19 6.04 10.66
CA GLU A 138 18.95 7.21 11.16
C GLU A 138 18.65 8.46 10.31
N ARG A 139 18.57 8.32 8.98
CA ARG A 139 18.20 9.45 8.10
C ARG A 139 16.76 9.94 8.35
N ILE A 140 15.82 9.04 8.54
CA ILE A 140 14.42 9.38 8.86
C ILE A 140 14.37 10.16 10.19
N GLU A 141 15.01 9.63 11.24
CA GLU A 141 15.04 10.25 12.58
C GLU A 141 15.73 11.62 12.57
N ASN A 142 16.83 11.77 11.83
CA ASN A 142 17.57 13.04 11.75
C ASN A 142 16.85 14.14 10.93
N ASN A 143 15.98 13.76 9.99
CA ASN A 143 15.26 14.70 9.14
C ASN A 143 13.98 15.25 9.79
N GLY A 144 13.67 14.86 11.03
CA GLY A 144 12.50 15.36 11.78
C GLY A 144 11.16 15.02 11.13
N LEU A 145 11.08 13.89 10.42
CA LEU A 145 9.82 13.30 9.97
C LEU A 145 9.15 12.53 11.09
#